data_AF-T1AC66-F1
#
_entry.id   AF-T1AC66-F1
#
_cell.length_a   1.000
_cell.length_b   1.000
_cell.length_c   1.000
_cell.angle_alpha   90.00
_cell.angle_beta   90.00
_cell.angle_gamma   90.00
#
_symmetry.space_group_name_H-M   'P 1'
#
loop_
_entity.id
_entity.type
_entity.pdbx_description
1 polymer ?
#
loop_
_entity_poly.entity_id
_entity_poly.type
_entity_poly.pdbx_seq_one_letter_code
_entity_poly.pdbx_strand_id
1 'polypeptide(L)'
;RYDHPLEKVREAVHLLNRTLPFTTPLSYSEKEIRQGERLATIFSEIYQKTVEEIADTINLVSEHIPARRERRLHIGLFGYSRGIGQKRLPRAIGFTAALYSLGIPPELIALGRGIQQAQAEGLEESLATFCRSLKEDVRQAGFYLNRENLRFLSSGNPAWEMISQDISIAETFFRMELGPVTIEHYLHRNIVSSIYFLLQENKNITPYLQDAAILRKSLG
;
A
#
# COMPACT_ATOMS: atom_id res chain seq x y z
N ARG A 1 -10.47 7.89 13.22
CA ARG A 1 -11.21 8.75 14.20
C ARG A 1 -12.20 9.68 13.50
N TYR A 2 -11.78 10.44 12.49
CA TYR A 2 -12.64 11.41 11.81
C TYR A 2 -13.45 10.78 10.67
N ASP A 3 -12.83 9.84 9.95
CA ASP A 3 -13.44 9.19 8.77
C ASP A 3 -14.19 7.89 9.12
N HIS A 4 -14.30 7.56 10.41
CA HIS A 4 -15.01 6.37 10.91
C HIS A 4 -16.08 6.79 11.93
N PRO A 5 -17.25 6.10 11.98
CA PRO A 5 -18.31 6.40 12.95
C PRO A 5 -17.81 6.38 14.40
N LEU A 6 -18.28 7.34 15.23
CA LEU A 6 -17.84 7.49 16.61
C LEU A 6 -18.04 6.21 17.43
N GLU A 7 -19.19 5.55 17.28
CA GLU A 7 -19.49 4.31 18.00
C GLU A 7 -18.48 3.21 17.71
N LYS A 8 -18.11 3.00 16.43
CA LYS A 8 -17.07 2.04 16.05
C LYS A 8 -15.71 2.38 16.68
N VAL A 9 -15.38 3.66 16.78
CA VAL A 9 -14.13 4.10 17.43
C VAL A 9 -14.17 3.80 18.93
N ARG A 10 -15.30 4.04 19.60
CA ARG A 10 -15.47 3.74 21.03
C ARG A 10 -15.41 2.24 21.30
N GLU A 11 -16.09 1.43 20.47
CA GLU A 11 -16.03 -0.03 20.54
C GLU A 11 -14.59 -0.55 20.40
N ALA A 12 -13.83 -0.02 19.44
CA ALA A 12 -12.43 -0.39 19.26
C ALA A 12 -11.58 -0.06 20.50
N VAL A 13 -11.77 1.13 21.10
CA VAL A 13 -11.07 1.52 22.34
C VAL A 13 -11.44 0.59 23.50
N HIS A 14 -12.73 0.29 23.67
CA HIS A 14 -13.18 -0.65 24.70
C HIS A 14 -12.60 -2.04 24.50
N LEU A 15 -12.55 -2.53 23.27
CA LEU A 15 -11.93 -3.80 22.93
C LEU A 15 -10.45 -3.82 23.31
N LEU A 16 -9.69 -2.81 22.87
CA LEU A 16 -8.25 -2.69 23.15
C LEU A 16 -7.96 -2.62 24.66
N ASN A 17 -8.69 -1.80 25.41
CA ASN A 17 -8.52 -1.69 26.86
C ASN A 17 -8.81 -3.02 27.58
N ARG A 18 -9.73 -3.82 27.05
CA ARG A 18 -10.08 -5.13 27.62
C ARG A 18 -9.08 -6.21 27.25
N THR A 19 -8.51 -6.20 26.04
CA THR A 19 -7.69 -7.31 25.53
C THR A 19 -6.19 -7.10 25.68
N LEU A 20 -5.68 -5.88 25.49
CA LEU A 20 -4.24 -5.59 25.50
C LEU A 20 -3.56 -5.99 26.82
N PRO A 21 -4.11 -5.73 28.02
CA PRO A 21 -3.45 -6.10 29.28
C PRO A 21 -3.22 -7.60 29.46
N PHE A 22 -3.99 -8.43 28.75
CA PHE A 22 -3.93 -9.90 28.85
C PHE A 22 -3.31 -10.54 27.61
N THR A 23 -2.81 -9.74 26.66
CA THR A 23 -2.18 -10.25 25.45
C THR A 23 -0.74 -10.62 25.73
N THR A 24 -0.40 -11.90 25.58
CA THR A 24 0.99 -12.36 25.73
C THR A 24 1.84 -11.84 24.56
N PRO A 25 2.98 -11.18 24.84
CA PRO A 25 3.92 -10.81 23.79
C PRO A 25 4.42 -12.04 23.04
N LEU A 26 4.64 -11.86 21.75
CA LEU A 26 5.21 -12.91 20.90
C LEU A 26 6.71 -13.00 21.18
N SER A 27 7.18 -14.22 21.42
CA SER A 27 8.61 -14.53 21.50
C SER A 27 9.01 -15.35 20.29
N TYR A 28 10.20 -15.07 19.78
CA TYR A 28 10.77 -15.76 18.62
C TYR A 28 12.16 -16.28 19.00
N SER A 29 12.48 -17.48 18.54
CA SER A 29 13.82 -18.04 18.59
C SER A 29 14.78 -17.24 17.69
N GLU A 30 16.09 -17.36 17.93
CA GLU A 30 17.10 -16.74 17.04
C GLU A 30 16.95 -17.20 15.59
N LYS A 31 16.54 -18.45 15.37
CA LYS A 31 16.30 -18.98 14.02
C LYS A 31 15.15 -18.24 13.34
N GLU A 32 14.03 -18.06 14.04
CA GLU A 32 12.88 -17.33 13.52
C GLU A 32 13.24 -15.86 13.25
N ILE A 33 13.98 -15.20 14.15
CA ILE A 33 14.45 -13.83 13.93
C ILE A 33 15.26 -13.73 12.64
N ARG A 34 16.22 -14.64 12.43
CA ARG A 34 17.02 -14.69 11.18
C ARG A 34 16.14 -14.90 9.93
N GLN A 35 15.11 -15.74 10.02
CA GLN A 35 14.15 -15.93 8.93
C GLN A 35 13.34 -14.66 8.65
N GLY A 36 12.90 -13.95 9.70
CA GLY A 36 12.20 -12.67 9.59
C GLY A 36 13.07 -11.58 8.97
N GLU A 37 14.33 -11.47 9.37
CA GLU A 37 15.31 -10.55 8.76
C GLU A 37 15.54 -10.87 7.29
N ARG A 38 15.61 -12.16 6.94
CA ARG A 38 15.76 -12.59 5.55
C ARG A 38 14.53 -12.22 4.72
N LEU A 39 13.33 -12.47 5.23
CA LEU A 39 12.08 -12.02 4.60
C LEU A 39 12.08 -10.50 4.41
N ALA A 40 12.41 -9.73 5.45
CA ALA A 40 12.46 -8.27 5.36
C ALA A 40 13.42 -7.80 4.27
N THR A 41 14.57 -8.46 4.12
CA THR A 41 15.56 -8.19 3.07
C THR A 41 14.98 -8.45 1.69
N ILE A 42 14.42 -9.65 1.45
CA ILE A 42 13.83 -10.06 0.17
C ILE A 42 12.78 -9.04 -0.29
N PHE A 43 11.81 -8.73 0.57
CA PHE A 43 10.72 -7.83 0.21
C PHE A 43 11.22 -6.39 0.04
N SER A 44 12.10 -5.92 0.92
CA SER A 44 12.62 -4.54 0.85
C SER A 44 13.40 -4.28 -0.43
N GLU A 45 14.27 -5.20 -0.86
CA GLU A 45 15.07 -5.02 -2.07
C GLU A 45 14.19 -4.92 -3.32
N ILE A 46 13.21 -5.81 -3.47
CA ILE A 46 12.29 -5.83 -4.61
C ILE A 46 11.38 -4.59 -4.59
N TYR A 47 10.85 -4.25 -3.41
CA TYR A 47 9.97 -3.10 -3.21
C TYR A 47 10.69 -1.80 -3.54
N GLN A 48 11.90 -1.60 -2.99
CA GLN A 48 12.65 -0.36 -3.18
C GLN A 48 13.01 -0.14 -4.64
N LYS A 49 13.48 -1.18 -5.32
CA LYS A 49 13.77 -1.13 -6.76
C LYS A 49 12.52 -0.74 -7.56
N THR A 50 11.38 -1.37 -7.28
CA THR A 50 10.13 -1.08 -8.00
C THR A 50 9.67 0.35 -7.74
N VAL A 51 9.71 0.80 -6.48
CA VAL A 51 9.27 2.15 -6.08
C VAL A 51 10.17 3.25 -6.62
N GLU A 52 11.49 3.04 -6.69
CA GLU A 52 12.42 4.01 -7.27
C GLU A 52 12.07 4.30 -8.74
N GLU A 53 11.76 3.25 -9.51
CA GLU A 53 11.40 3.35 -10.94
C GLU A 53 10.06 4.06 -11.18
N ILE A 54 9.11 3.99 -10.24
CA ILE A 54 7.80 4.66 -10.35
C ILE A 54 7.71 5.97 -9.54
N ALA A 55 8.83 6.40 -8.93
CA ALA A 55 8.85 7.51 -7.99
C ALA A 55 8.36 8.84 -8.60
N ASP A 56 8.65 9.09 -9.89
CA ASP A 56 8.25 10.32 -10.56
C ASP A 56 6.73 10.43 -10.68
N THR A 57 6.05 9.34 -11.04
CA THR A 57 4.58 9.29 -11.08
C THR A 57 3.97 9.49 -9.70
N ILE A 58 4.55 8.86 -8.67
CA ILE A 58 4.11 9.02 -7.28
C ILE A 58 4.26 10.48 -6.84
N ASN A 59 5.41 11.10 -7.13
CA ASN A 59 5.68 12.49 -6.79
C ASN A 59 4.68 13.44 -7.45
N LEU A 60 4.45 13.27 -8.76
CA LEU A 60 3.51 14.07 -9.54
C LEU A 60 2.09 14.06 -8.94
N VAL A 61 1.58 12.88 -8.58
CA VAL A 61 0.25 12.78 -7.94
C VAL A 61 0.29 13.37 -6.51
N SER A 62 1.37 13.13 -5.78
CA SER A 62 1.49 13.57 -4.38
C SER A 62 1.48 15.08 -4.19
N GLU A 63 1.91 15.86 -5.19
CA GLU A 63 1.88 17.32 -5.18
C GLU A 63 0.45 17.88 -5.10
N HIS A 64 -0.54 17.13 -5.57
CA HIS A 64 -1.94 17.53 -5.58
C HIS A 64 -2.69 17.14 -4.29
N ILE A 65 -2.02 16.46 -3.35
CA ILE A 65 -2.64 15.89 -2.15
C ILE A 65 -2.71 16.95 -1.04
N PRO A 66 -3.91 17.27 -0.52
CA PRO A 66 -4.07 18.37 0.42
C PRO A 66 -3.42 18.08 1.77
N ALA A 67 -2.64 19.04 2.26
CA ALA A 67 -2.09 19.00 3.61
C ALA A 67 -3.18 19.30 4.66
N ARG A 68 -3.77 18.26 5.27
CA ARG A 68 -4.80 18.42 6.32
C ARG A 68 -4.29 18.92 7.68
N ARG A 69 -2.98 19.11 7.85
CA ARG A 69 -2.35 19.61 9.08
C ARG A 69 -1.01 20.25 8.73
N GLU A 70 -0.76 21.42 9.30
CA GLU A 70 0.57 22.02 9.38
C GLU A 70 1.52 21.09 10.12
N ARG A 71 2.58 20.65 9.44
CA ARG A 71 3.54 19.71 10.01
C ARG A 71 4.93 20.28 9.86
N ARG A 72 5.61 20.52 10.99
CA ARG A 72 7.06 20.76 10.98
C ARG A 72 7.75 19.62 10.22
N LEU A 73 8.77 19.99 9.43
CA LEU A 73 9.67 19.00 8.84
C LEU A 73 10.37 18.26 9.98
N HIS A 74 10.32 16.92 9.95
CA HIS A 74 11.21 16.11 10.77
C HIS A 74 12.61 16.19 10.15
N ILE A 75 13.31 17.29 10.41
CA ILE A 75 14.73 17.51 10.10
C ILE A 75 15.53 17.26 11.38
N GLY A 76 16.61 16.47 11.32
CA GLY A 76 17.45 16.10 12.46
C GLY A 76 17.42 14.61 12.83
N LEU A 77 17.81 14.26 14.06
CA LEU A 77 18.02 12.89 14.57
C LEU A 77 16.80 11.94 14.45
N PHE A 78 15.60 12.51 14.34
CA PHE A 78 14.33 11.78 14.17
C PHE A 78 13.72 11.95 12.77
N GLY A 79 14.52 12.42 11.81
CA GLY A 79 14.13 12.54 10.41
C GLY A 79 14.27 11.20 9.71
N TYR A 80 13.17 10.68 9.18
CA TYR A 80 13.23 9.51 8.30
C TYR A 80 13.72 9.92 6.91
N SER A 81 14.69 9.18 6.37
CA SER A 81 15.17 9.39 5.01
C SER A 81 14.01 9.22 4.03
N ARG A 82 13.88 10.18 3.12
CA ARG A 82 12.96 10.10 1.98
C ARG A 82 13.69 9.77 0.67
N GLY A 83 15.00 9.58 0.75
CA GLY A 83 15.82 9.18 -0.39
C GLY A 83 15.66 7.68 -0.62
N ILE A 84 15.32 7.32 -1.84
CA ILE A 84 15.38 5.95 -2.34
C ILE A 84 16.23 5.98 -3.61
N GLY A 85 17.42 5.39 -3.53
CA GLY A 85 18.47 5.58 -4.54
C GLY A 85 18.68 7.06 -4.87
N GLN A 86 18.35 7.46 -6.11
CA GLN A 86 18.50 8.84 -6.59
C GLN A 86 17.23 9.70 -6.46
N LYS A 87 16.10 9.11 -6.05
CA LYS A 87 14.80 9.77 -5.99
C LYS A 87 14.44 10.19 -4.57
N ARG A 88 13.59 11.21 -4.45
CA ARG A 88 13.01 11.64 -3.18
C ARG A 88 11.51 11.39 -3.21
N LEU A 89 11.03 10.58 -2.28
CA LEU A 89 9.60 10.24 -2.17
C LEU A 89 8.83 11.26 -1.31
N PRO A 90 7.49 11.31 -1.44
CA PRO A 90 6.66 12.00 -0.48
C PRO A 90 6.69 11.30 0.88
N ARG A 91 6.09 11.90 1.90
CA ARG A 91 5.90 11.23 3.20
C ARG A 91 4.89 10.08 3.03
N ALA A 92 4.90 9.12 3.96
CA ALA A 92 4.03 7.94 3.93
C ALA A 92 2.57 8.23 3.55
N ILE A 93 1.91 9.23 4.17
CA ILE A 93 0.52 9.58 3.82
C ILE A 93 0.40 10.02 2.35
N GLY A 94 1.28 10.89 1.86
CA GLY A 94 1.26 11.34 0.47
C GLY A 94 1.61 10.23 -0.51
N PHE A 95 2.52 9.33 -0.11
CA PHE A 95 2.90 8.13 -0.87
C PHE A 95 1.70 7.18 -1.04
N THR A 96 1.08 6.77 0.07
CA THR A 96 -0.08 5.88 0.07
C THR A 96 -1.24 6.52 -0.68
N ALA A 97 -1.52 7.79 -0.39
CA ALA A 97 -2.60 8.53 -1.04
C ALA A 97 -2.42 8.60 -2.55
N ALA A 98 -1.20 8.87 -3.04
CA ALA A 98 -0.90 8.90 -4.47
C ALA A 98 -1.16 7.55 -5.14
N LEU A 99 -0.67 6.47 -4.53
CA LEU A 99 -0.80 5.11 -5.07
C LEU A 99 -2.24 4.60 -5.07
N TYR A 100 -2.99 4.80 -3.98
CA TYR A 100 -4.43 4.50 -3.96
C TYR A 100 -5.20 5.37 -4.97
N SER A 101 -4.80 6.63 -5.19
CA SER A 101 -5.40 7.50 -6.19
C SER A 101 -5.06 7.17 -7.64
N LEU A 102 -4.02 6.37 -7.87
CA LEU A 102 -3.76 5.71 -9.16
C LEU A 102 -4.52 4.37 -9.28
N GLY A 103 -5.13 3.90 -8.18
CA GLY A 103 -5.76 2.59 -8.08
C GLY A 103 -4.76 1.45 -7.91
N ILE A 104 -3.53 1.73 -7.47
CA ILE A 104 -2.48 0.73 -7.27
C ILE A 104 -2.08 0.74 -5.79
N PRO A 105 -2.78 0.02 -4.91
CA PRO A 105 -2.45 -0.02 -3.48
C PRO A 105 -0.98 -0.41 -3.23
N PRO A 106 -0.22 0.33 -2.40
CA PRO A 106 1.19 0.06 -2.13
C PRO A 106 1.47 -1.32 -1.56
N GLU A 107 0.49 -1.92 -0.89
CA GLU A 107 0.57 -3.26 -0.30
C GLU A 107 0.74 -4.37 -1.35
N LEU A 108 0.36 -4.10 -2.61
CA LEU A 108 0.47 -5.05 -3.72
C LEU A 108 1.82 -4.98 -4.43
N ILE A 109 2.61 -3.94 -4.19
CA ILE A 109 3.93 -3.76 -4.79
C ILE A 109 4.91 -4.76 -4.16
N ALA A 110 5.67 -5.48 -4.99
CA ALA A 110 6.64 -6.52 -4.61
C ALA A 110 6.04 -7.74 -3.88
N LEU A 111 4.74 -7.79 -3.63
CA LEU A 111 4.10 -8.85 -2.88
C LEU A 111 4.30 -10.22 -3.53
N GLY A 112 3.94 -10.35 -4.81
CA GLY A 112 4.01 -11.62 -5.51
C GLY A 112 5.44 -12.10 -5.73
N ARG A 113 6.33 -11.25 -6.26
CA ARG A 113 7.75 -11.60 -6.44
C ARG A 113 8.45 -11.87 -5.11
N GLY A 114 8.10 -11.14 -4.05
CA GLY A 114 8.61 -11.40 -2.70
C GLY A 114 8.15 -12.74 -2.15
N ILE A 115 6.87 -13.11 -2.34
CA ILE A 115 6.34 -14.44 -2.00
C ILE A 115 7.08 -15.52 -2.80
N GLN A 116 7.27 -15.34 -4.11
CA GLN A 116 7.96 -16.31 -4.95
C GLN A 116 9.40 -16.55 -4.49
N GLN A 117 10.13 -15.48 -4.16
CA GLN A 117 11.49 -15.57 -3.64
C GLN A 117 11.52 -16.22 -2.24
N ALA A 118 10.57 -15.88 -1.37
CA ALA A 118 10.44 -16.49 -0.06
C ALA A 118 10.16 -18.00 -0.15
N GLN A 119 9.30 -18.43 -1.08
CA GLN A 119 9.04 -19.85 -1.35
C GLN A 119 10.29 -20.56 -1.88
N ALA A 120 11.03 -19.93 -2.80
CA ALA A 120 12.28 -20.48 -3.32
C ALA A 120 13.36 -20.69 -2.22
N GLU A 121 13.33 -19.87 -1.17
CA GLU A 121 14.22 -19.99 0.00
C GLU A 121 13.64 -20.84 1.15
N GLY A 122 12.46 -21.43 0.98
CA GLY A 122 11.81 -22.26 2.00
C GLY A 122 11.31 -21.47 3.22
N LEU A 123 10.98 -20.19 3.04
CA LEU A 123 10.51 -19.27 4.09
C LEU A 123 8.98 -19.11 4.14
N GLU A 124 8.23 -19.98 3.45
CA GLU A 124 6.76 -19.90 3.37
C GLU A 124 6.09 -20.02 4.75
N GLU A 125 6.55 -20.94 5.59
CA GLU A 125 6.06 -21.07 6.97
C GLU A 125 6.33 -19.80 7.78
N SER A 126 7.54 -19.26 7.67
CA SER A 126 7.93 -18.01 8.33
C SER A 126 7.05 -16.84 7.90
N LEU A 127 6.69 -16.75 6.62
CA LEU A 127 5.76 -15.74 6.11
C LEU A 127 4.40 -15.82 6.82
N ALA A 128 3.85 -17.03 6.98
CA ALA A 128 2.59 -17.23 7.69
C ALA A 128 2.71 -16.90 9.21
N THR A 129 3.85 -17.21 9.83
CA THR A 129 4.12 -16.92 11.24
C THR A 129 4.19 -15.42 11.52
N PHE A 130 4.93 -14.67 10.70
CA PHE A 130 5.15 -13.23 10.90
C PHE A 130 4.00 -12.39 10.37
N CYS A 131 3.41 -12.77 9.25
CA CYS A 131 2.39 -11.98 8.55
C CYS A 131 1.02 -12.67 8.61
N ARG A 132 0.50 -12.89 9.82
CA ARG A 132 -0.75 -13.66 10.05
C ARG A 132 -1.98 -13.09 9.33
N SER A 133 -2.06 -11.77 9.23
CA SER A 133 -3.17 -11.06 8.57
C SER A 133 -2.91 -10.78 7.10
N LEU A 134 -1.79 -11.22 6.52
CA LEU A 134 -1.36 -10.83 5.18
C LEU A 134 -2.43 -11.06 4.13
N LYS A 135 -3.06 -12.24 4.13
CA LYS A 135 -4.13 -12.55 3.17
C LYS A 135 -5.29 -11.55 3.27
N GLU A 136 -5.67 -11.18 4.48
CA GLU A 136 -6.77 -10.23 4.72
C GLU A 136 -6.37 -8.80 4.35
N ASP A 137 -5.15 -8.39 4.70
CA ASP A 137 -4.61 -7.07 4.37
C ASP A 137 -4.53 -6.88 2.85
N VAL A 138 -4.02 -7.90 2.13
CA VAL A 138 -3.94 -7.92 0.66
C VAL A 138 -5.34 -7.91 0.03
N ARG A 139 -6.29 -8.66 0.60
CA ARG A 139 -7.67 -8.67 0.12
C ARG A 139 -8.32 -7.30 0.26
N GLN A 140 -8.15 -6.64 1.41
CA GLN A 140 -8.71 -5.30 1.64
C GLN A 140 -8.07 -4.25 0.73
N ALA A 141 -6.74 -4.27 0.59
CA ALA A 141 -6.03 -3.38 -0.34
C ALA A 141 -6.53 -3.62 -1.78
N GLY A 142 -6.62 -4.88 -2.19
CA GLY A 142 -7.04 -5.28 -3.53
C GLY A 142 -8.45 -4.86 -3.92
N PHE A 143 -9.33 -4.52 -2.98
CA PHE A 143 -10.63 -3.90 -3.31
C PHE A 143 -10.51 -2.57 -4.04
N TYR A 144 -9.40 -1.87 -3.85
CA TYR A 144 -9.13 -0.57 -4.48
C TYR A 144 -8.22 -0.68 -5.70
N LEU A 145 -7.88 -1.91 -6.12
CA LEU A 145 -7.10 -2.16 -7.33
C LEU A 145 -7.89 -1.75 -8.59
N ASN A 146 -7.28 -0.91 -9.41
CA ASN A 146 -7.73 -0.58 -10.75
C ASN A 146 -6.77 -1.18 -11.79
N ARG A 147 -7.17 -2.33 -12.34
CA ARG A 147 -6.42 -3.04 -13.39
C ARG A 147 -6.33 -2.28 -14.71
N GLU A 148 -7.31 -1.43 -15.03
CA GLU A 148 -7.27 -0.61 -16.24
C GLU A 148 -6.16 0.43 -16.16
N ASN A 149 -6.11 1.18 -15.05
CA ASN A 149 -5.04 2.12 -14.79
C ASN A 149 -3.67 1.44 -14.78
N LEU A 150 -3.56 0.26 -14.16
CA LEU A 150 -2.30 -0.49 -14.15
C LEU A 150 -1.83 -0.82 -15.57
N ARG A 151 -2.74 -1.29 -16.44
CA ARG A 151 -2.42 -1.58 -17.85
C ARG A 151 -1.97 -0.34 -18.62
N PHE A 152 -2.62 0.81 -18.39
CA PHE A 152 -2.20 2.06 -19.02
C PHE A 152 -0.80 2.50 -18.55
N LEU A 153 -0.53 2.39 -17.24
CA LEU A 153 0.78 2.71 -16.66
C LEU A 153 1.89 1.77 -17.14
N SER A 154 1.61 0.47 -17.28
CA SER A 154 2.53 -0.54 -17.85
C SER A 154 3.02 -0.19 -19.25
N SER A 155 2.21 0.51 -20.04
CA SER A 155 2.58 0.89 -21.41
C SER A 155 3.71 1.94 -21.45
N GLY A 156 3.87 2.72 -20.38
CA GLY A 156 4.89 3.77 -20.30
C GLY A 156 6.14 3.41 -19.50
N ASN A 157 6.03 2.55 -18.49
CA ASN A 157 7.16 2.16 -17.63
C ASN A 157 7.07 0.67 -17.24
N PRO A 158 8.08 -0.16 -17.58
CA PRO A 158 8.11 -1.60 -17.27
C PRO A 158 7.97 -1.94 -15.78
N ALA A 159 8.31 -1.04 -14.87
CA ALA A 159 8.17 -1.27 -13.43
C ALA A 159 6.70 -1.51 -13.01
N TRP A 160 5.72 -0.92 -13.70
CA TRP A 160 4.30 -1.19 -13.47
C TRP A 160 3.89 -2.60 -13.91
N GLU A 161 4.52 -3.13 -14.95
CA GLU A 161 4.27 -4.51 -15.39
C GLU A 161 4.74 -5.52 -14.33
N MET A 162 5.83 -5.20 -13.65
CA MET A 162 6.28 -6.00 -12.52
C MET A 162 5.26 -6.04 -11.36
N ILE A 163 4.48 -4.97 -11.17
CA ILE A 163 3.38 -4.93 -10.19
C ILE A 163 2.18 -5.76 -10.68
N SER A 164 1.90 -5.75 -11.98
CA SER A 164 0.91 -6.65 -12.59
C SER A 164 1.27 -8.12 -12.33
N GLN A 165 2.53 -8.48 -12.50
CA GLN A 165 3.07 -9.80 -12.13
C GLN A 165 2.92 -10.09 -10.64
N ASP A 166 3.23 -9.12 -9.76
CA ASP A 166 3.07 -9.28 -8.31
C ASP A 166 1.62 -9.65 -7.94
N ILE A 167 0.65 -8.98 -8.56
CA ILE A 167 -0.77 -9.21 -8.33
C ILE A 167 -1.18 -10.62 -8.79
N SER A 168 -0.79 -11.03 -10.00
CA SER A 168 -1.14 -12.37 -10.51
C SER A 168 -0.56 -13.51 -9.67
N ILE A 169 0.69 -13.36 -9.19
CA ILE A 169 1.31 -14.32 -8.28
C ILE A 169 0.56 -14.33 -6.94
N ALA A 170 0.24 -13.16 -6.38
CA ALA A 170 -0.48 -13.06 -5.10
C ALA A 170 -1.88 -13.69 -5.17
N GLU A 171 -2.64 -13.46 -6.26
CA GLU A 171 -3.95 -14.09 -6.49
C GLU A 171 -3.87 -15.61 -6.52
N THR A 172 -2.84 -16.13 -7.21
CA THR A 172 -2.57 -17.57 -7.29
C THR A 172 -2.21 -18.14 -5.92
N PHE A 173 -1.29 -17.48 -5.21
CA PHE A 173 -0.82 -17.90 -3.89
C PHE A 173 -1.95 -17.91 -2.85
N PHE A 174 -2.72 -16.83 -2.76
CA PHE A 174 -3.81 -16.71 -1.79
C PHE A 174 -5.11 -17.39 -2.22
N ARG A 175 -5.20 -17.84 -3.48
CA ARG A 175 -6.40 -18.40 -4.12
C ARG A 175 -7.59 -17.46 -3.99
N MET A 176 -7.40 -16.23 -4.45
CA MET A 176 -8.42 -15.18 -4.44
C MET A 176 -8.26 -14.28 -5.65
N GLU A 177 -9.34 -13.58 -6.01
CA GLU A 177 -9.33 -12.54 -7.03
C GLU A 177 -9.33 -11.17 -6.35
N LEU A 178 -8.45 -10.28 -6.80
CA LEU A 178 -8.34 -8.91 -6.34
C LEU A 178 -9.08 -7.97 -7.28
N GLY A 179 -9.95 -7.15 -6.70
CA GLY A 179 -10.71 -6.13 -7.40
C GLY A 179 -11.90 -5.62 -6.57
N PRO A 180 -12.63 -4.64 -7.10
CA PRO A 180 -13.77 -4.04 -6.42
C PRO A 180 -14.92 -5.03 -6.20
N VAL A 181 -15.44 -5.07 -4.97
CA VAL A 181 -16.53 -6.00 -4.59
C VAL A 181 -17.81 -5.31 -4.08
N THR A 182 -17.76 -4.01 -3.77
CA THR A 182 -18.94 -3.23 -3.34
C THR A 182 -19.12 -2.01 -4.22
N ILE A 183 -20.30 -1.39 -4.14
CA ILE A 183 -20.60 -0.16 -4.89
C ILE A 183 -19.55 0.91 -4.61
N GLU A 184 -19.14 1.11 -3.36
CA GLU A 184 -18.10 2.07 -2.98
C GLU A 184 -16.76 1.76 -3.63
N HIS A 185 -16.38 0.48 -3.73
CA HIS A 185 -15.16 0.07 -4.42
C HIS A 185 -15.24 0.36 -5.93
N TYR A 186 -16.38 0.10 -6.56
CA TYR A 186 -16.59 0.43 -7.98
C TYR A 186 -16.62 1.94 -8.23
N LEU A 187 -17.24 2.73 -7.34
CA LEU A 187 -17.20 4.19 -7.40
C LEU A 187 -15.77 4.71 -7.26
N HIS A 188 -14.98 4.15 -6.32
CA HIS A 188 -13.57 4.49 -6.18
C HIS A 188 -12.81 4.19 -7.46
N ARG A 189 -12.99 3.00 -8.04
CA ARG A 189 -12.37 2.60 -9.32
C ARG A 189 -12.64 3.64 -10.42
N ASN A 190 -13.89 4.09 -10.57
CA ASN A 190 -14.28 5.05 -11.59
C ASN A 190 -13.66 6.44 -11.37
N ILE A 191 -13.59 6.89 -10.11
CA ILE A 191 -12.94 8.15 -9.75
C ILE A 191 -11.44 8.09 -10.06
N VAL A 192 -10.74 7.00 -9.71
CA VAL A 192 -9.30 6.88 -9.99
C VAL A 192 -9.00 6.67 -11.48
N SER A 193 -9.93 6.09 -12.26
CA SER A 193 -9.83 6.14 -13.74
C SER A 193 -9.89 7.58 -14.24
N SER A 194 -10.76 8.42 -13.68
CA SER A 194 -10.85 9.84 -14.04
C SER A 194 -9.57 10.59 -13.67
N ILE A 195 -9.00 10.33 -12.48
CA ILE A 195 -7.72 10.91 -12.06
C ILE A 195 -6.62 10.61 -13.09
N TYR A 196 -6.52 9.35 -13.55
CA TYR A 196 -5.52 8.96 -14.54
C TYR A 196 -5.61 9.80 -15.83
N PHE A 197 -6.80 9.89 -16.43
CA PHE A 197 -6.97 10.64 -17.69
C PHE A 197 -6.81 12.15 -17.51
N LEU A 198 -7.29 12.72 -16.40
CA LEU A 198 -7.10 14.14 -16.12
C LEU A 198 -5.62 14.48 -15.93
N LEU A 199 -4.83 13.58 -15.35
CA LEU A 199 -3.39 13.75 -15.19
C LEU A 199 -2.68 13.83 -16.55
N GLN A 200 -3.07 12.99 -17.53
CA GLN A 200 -2.49 13.04 -18.89
C GLN A 200 -2.76 14.39 -19.59
N GLU A 201 -3.89 15.02 -19.27
CA GLU A 201 -4.31 16.30 -19.84
C GLU A 201 -3.87 17.51 -19.01
N ASN A 202 -3.04 17.31 -17.97
CA ASN A 202 -2.63 18.35 -17.01
C ASN A 202 -3.80 19.13 -16.38
N LYS A 203 -4.93 18.44 -16.14
CA LYS A 203 -6.13 19.02 -15.53
C LYS A 203 -6.10 18.87 -14.01
N ASN A 204 -6.86 19.72 -13.31
CA ASN A 204 -6.96 19.68 -11.86
C ASN A 204 -7.61 18.38 -11.36
N ILE A 205 -6.85 17.58 -10.60
CA ILE A 205 -7.30 16.31 -10.02
C ILE A 205 -7.70 16.40 -8.54
N THR A 206 -7.45 17.53 -7.87
CA THR A 206 -7.62 17.65 -6.40
C THR A 206 -9.02 17.28 -5.89
N PRO A 207 -10.15 17.67 -6.54
CA PRO A 207 -11.48 17.25 -6.11
C PRO A 207 -11.64 15.73 -6.10
N TYR A 208 -11.16 15.06 -7.16
CA TYR A 208 -11.24 13.61 -7.32
C TYR A 208 -10.39 12.86 -6.29
N LEU A 209 -9.23 13.41 -5.92
CA LEU A 209 -8.38 12.84 -4.86
C LEU A 209 -9.12 12.79 -3.52
N GLN A 210 -9.88 13.84 -3.20
CA GLN A 210 -10.68 13.90 -1.98
C GLN A 210 -11.84 12.91 -2.01
N ASP A 211 -12.57 12.82 -3.13
CA ASP A 211 -13.70 11.89 -3.26
C ASP A 211 -13.23 10.43 -3.13
N ALA A 212 -12.11 10.07 -3.79
CA ALA A 212 -11.50 8.76 -3.64
C ALA A 212 -11.11 8.48 -2.17
N ALA A 213 -10.54 9.46 -1.47
CA ALA A 213 -10.15 9.33 -0.06
C ALA A 213 -11.35 9.09 0.87
N ILE A 214 -12.50 9.71 0.60
CA ILE A 214 -13.73 9.51 1.37
C ILE A 214 -14.21 8.06 1.25
N LEU A 215 -14.20 7.51 0.04
CA LEU A 215 -14.67 6.14 -0.21
C LEU A 215 -13.83 5.09 0.52
N ARG A 216 -12.50 5.28 0.57
CA ARG A 216 -11.59 4.39 1.31
C ARG A 216 -11.45 4.73 2.80
N LYS A 217 -12.11 5.80 3.27
CA LYS A 217 -12.11 6.28 4.67
C LYS A 217 -10.71 6.62 5.22
N SER A 218 -9.76 6.93 4.34
CA SER A 218 -8.45 7.46 4.70
C SER A 218 -7.85 8.23 3.52
N LEU A 219 -7.06 9.26 3.80
CA LEU A 219 -6.26 9.88 2.76
C LEU A 219 -5.16 8.93 2.30
N GLY A 220 -4.49 8.27 3.24
CA GLY A 220 -3.45 7.27 3.03
C GLY A 220 -2.98 6.70 4.36
#